data_AF-A0A9J2P5P5-F1
#
_entry.id   AF-A0A9J2P5P5-F1
#
_cell.length_a   1.000
_cell.length_b   1.000
_cell.length_c   1.000
_cell.angle_alpha   90.00
_cell.angle_beta   90.00
_cell.angle_gamma   90.00
#
_symmetry.space_group_name_H-M   'P 1'
#
loop_
_entity.id
_entity.type
_entity.pdbx_description
1 polymer ?
#
loop_
_entity_poly.entity_id
_entity_poly.type
_entity_poly.pdbx_seq_one_letter_code
_entity_poly.pdbx_strand_id
1 'polypeptide(L)'
;MLKSEPVQRGLFILVGASPSHAFARDVCFELADGMRALQMIAGSLQRVLDSSDVGYRKRVASKSERRWPRKDSFGREGKQRSPNAEAIAKSNIERCNFFEDDQVQKTGSIFEHRKDMQFVKNALPACRLNGFHIKMEDDCPQGGDDVRLSVLRVLGSFNRRSVPCVLCTQKLIVYDRYPLLDGTFFLSPIQHSKASVPMKFDSKCAYLHALCIGCMHAKWACARCGRSDWFLGACLVVGTLYMYDVLSTSLCCPPICRTCLSPILMTDWQRSSIEKGGFNLFTEQTRCSACGRQDFHHIRRANSFKLRDSETP
;
A
#
# COMPACT_ATOMS: atom_id res chain seq x y z
N MET A 1 -42.79 -19.10 -70.02
CA MET A 1 -42.13 -18.28 -71.06
C MET A 1 -40.80 -17.78 -70.54
N LEU A 2 -39.73 -18.01 -71.30
CA LEU A 2 -38.40 -17.32 -71.30
C LEU A 2 -37.51 -17.55 -70.06
N LYS A 3 -36.38 -18.30 -70.20
CA LYS A 3 -35.00 -17.84 -70.52
C LYS A 3 -34.43 -16.95 -69.38
N SER A 4 -33.22 -17.04 -68.85
CA SER A 4 -31.91 -17.59 -69.25
C SER A 4 -30.88 -17.17 -68.18
N GLU A 5 -29.82 -17.95 -67.92
CA GLU A 5 -28.53 -17.44 -67.37
C GLU A 5 -27.81 -16.55 -68.43
N PRO A 6 -26.54 -16.04 -68.31
CA PRO A 6 -25.58 -15.91 -67.19
C PRO A 6 -24.80 -14.54 -67.11
N VAL A 7 -23.98 -14.39 -66.06
CA VAL A 7 -22.59 -13.82 -65.97
C VAL A 7 -22.23 -12.44 -66.58
N GLN A 8 -21.65 -11.56 -65.74
CA GLN A 8 -20.39 -10.78 -65.97
C GLN A 8 -19.90 -10.16 -64.63
N ARG A 9 -18.83 -10.69 -64.01
CA ARG A 9 -17.40 -10.29 -64.08
C ARG A 9 -17.04 -8.98 -63.35
N GLY A 10 -16.35 -9.14 -62.22
CA GLY A 10 -15.55 -8.12 -61.56
C GLY A 10 -14.42 -8.78 -60.76
N LEU A 11 -13.25 -8.88 -61.39
CA LEU A 11 -11.97 -9.32 -60.84
C LEU A 11 -11.45 -8.28 -59.84
N PHE A 12 -11.17 -8.63 -58.58
CA PHE A 12 -10.11 -7.96 -57.81
C PHE A 12 -9.49 -8.90 -56.76
N ILE A 13 -8.17 -8.87 -56.79
CA ILE A 13 -7.18 -9.54 -55.96
C ILE A 13 -7.31 -9.05 -54.51
N LEU A 14 -7.26 -9.94 -53.51
CA LEU A 14 -6.90 -9.56 -52.14
C LEU A 14 -5.77 -10.44 -51.61
N VAL A 15 -4.58 -9.86 -51.74
CA VAL A 15 -3.39 -10.13 -50.93
C VAL A 15 -3.67 -9.66 -49.49
N GLY A 16 -3.14 -10.39 -48.51
CA GLY A 16 -3.44 -10.19 -47.09
C GLY A 16 -2.91 -8.91 -46.42
N ALA A 17 -3.53 -8.58 -45.29
CA ALA A 17 -3.06 -7.71 -44.20
C ALA A 17 -3.92 -8.03 -42.94
N SER A 18 -3.39 -8.67 -41.90
CA SER A 18 -2.77 -8.08 -40.68
C SER A 18 -3.74 -7.89 -39.49
N PRO A 19 -3.27 -8.02 -38.23
CA PRO A 19 -4.09 -8.30 -37.05
C PRO A 19 -4.36 -7.05 -36.20
N SER A 20 -5.63 -6.80 -35.84
CA SER A 20 -6.02 -5.61 -35.06
C SER A 20 -7.04 -5.89 -33.94
N HIS A 21 -7.04 -7.10 -33.37
CA HIS A 21 -7.96 -7.47 -32.27
C HIS A 21 -7.31 -7.52 -30.86
N ALA A 22 -5.98 -7.46 -30.75
CA ALA A 22 -5.29 -7.47 -29.44
C ALA A 22 -5.24 -6.08 -28.79
N PHE A 23 -5.07 -5.02 -29.58
CA PHE A 23 -4.88 -3.64 -29.07
C PHE A 23 -6.16 -3.06 -28.43
N ALA A 24 -7.34 -3.48 -28.90
CA ALA A 24 -8.62 -3.02 -28.36
C ALA A 24 -8.96 -3.61 -26.98
N ARG A 25 -8.37 -4.76 -26.62
CA ARG A 25 -8.57 -5.37 -25.29
C ARG A 25 -7.75 -4.69 -24.20
N ASP A 26 -6.53 -4.26 -24.51
CA ASP A 26 -5.65 -3.59 -23.56
C ASP A 26 -6.16 -2.19 -23.19
N VAL A 27 -6.68 -1.42 -24.16
CA VAL A 27 -7.24 -0.08 -23.92
C VAL A 27 -8.54 -0.12 -23.11
N CYS A 28 -9.41 -1.11 -23.33
CA CYS A 28 -10.63 -1.29 -22.54
C CYS A 28 -10.34 -1.77 -21.10
N PHE A 29 -9.28 -2.56 -20.89
CA PHE A 29 -8.87 -2.98 -19.54
C PHE A 29 -8.27 -1.80 -18.75
N GLU A 30 -7.46 -0.95 -19.39
CA GLU A 30 -6.91 0.26 -18.77
C GLU A 30 -7.98 1.30 -18.41
N LEU A 31 -9.04 1.45 -19.22
CA LEU A 31 -10.18 2.33 -18.89
C LEU A 31 -11.01 1.79 -17.72
N ALA A 32 -11.20 0.47 -17.62
CA ALA A 32 -11.92 -0.14 -16.51
C ALA A 32 -11.13 -0.08 -15.20
N ASP A 33 -9.81 -0.26 -15.23
CA ASP A 33 -8.92 -0.08 -14.08
C ASP A 33 -8.79 1.40 -13.69
N GLY A 34 -8.79 2.32 -14.65
CA GLY A 34 -8.85 3.76 -14.41
C GLY A 34 -10.13 4.19 -13.69
N MET A 35 -11.30 3.67 -14.10
CA MET A 35 -12.56 3.95 -13.40
C MET A 35 -12.65 3.31 -12.01
N ARG A 36 -12.09 2.10 -11.82
CA ARG A 36 -12.01 1.45 -10.50
C ARG A 36 -11.05 2.17 -9.56
N ALA A 37 -9.90 2.63 -10.06
CA ALA A 37 -8.96 3.45 -9.31
C ALA A 37 -9.57 4.80 -8.92
N LEU A 38 -10.30 5.46 -9.83
CA LEU A 38 -11.04 6.70 -9.55
C LEU A 38 -12.13 6.48 -8.50
N GLN A 39 -12.88 5.37 -8.53
CA GLN A 39 -13.86 5.03 -7.48
C GLN A 39 -13.22 4.72 -6.12
N MET A 40 -12.04 4.09 -6.09
CA MET A 40 -11.30 3.83 -4.84
C MET A 40 -10.68 5.11 -4.24
N ILE A 41 -10.21 6.03 -5.08
CA ILE A 41 -9.70 7.35 -4.66
C ILE A 41 -10.86 8.22 -4.16
N ALA A 42 -11.98 8.27 -4.88
CA ALA A 42 -13.18 9.03 -4.48
C ALA A 42 -13.79 8.51 -3.17
N GLY A 43 -13.86 7.19 -2.98
CA GLY A 43 -14.36 6.59 -1.73
C GLY A 43 -13.48 6.86 -0.51
N SER A 44 -12.19 7.11 -0.71
CA SER A 44 -11.25 7.49 0.35
C SER A 44 -11.36 8.97 0.73
N LEU A 45 -11.60 9.85 -0.26
CA LEU A 45 -11.87 11.28 -0.03
C LEU A 45 -13.20 11.52 0.69
N GLN A 46 -14.25 10.78 0.36
CA GLN A 46 -15.58 10.94 0.99
C GLN A 46 -15.54 10.64 2.50
N ARG A 47 -14.78 9.62 2.92
CA ARG A 47 -14.65 9.25 4.35
C ARG A 47 -13.85 10.25 5.18
N VAL A 48 -12.96 11.02 4.55
CA VAL A 48 -12.21 12.08 5.23
C VAL A 48 -13.10 13.31 5.46
N LEU A 49 -14.01 13.60 4.53
CA LEU A 49 -14.95 14.73 4.64
C LEU A 49 -16.08 14.49 5.66
N ASP A 50 -16.57 13.25 5.79
CA ASP A 50 -17.63 12.92 6.76
C ASP A 50 -17.17 12.89 8.23
N SER A 51 -15.86 12.93 8.50
CA SER A 51 -15.32 12.97 9.88
C SER A 51 -15.24 14.39 10.46
N SER A 52 -15.57 15.42 9.67
CA SER A 52 -15.56 16.83 10.08
C SER A 52 -16.97 17.42 10.05
N ASP A 53 -17.86 16.95 10.93
CA ASP A 53 -19.09 17.69 11.23
C ASP A 53 -18.86 18.59 12.47
N VAL A 54 -18.87 19.89 12.21
CA VAL A 54 -18.67 20.98 13.17
C VAL A 54 -20.01 21.27 13.84
N GLY A 55 -20.27 20.57 14.95
CA GLY A 55 -21.39 20.88 15.85
C GLY A 55 -21.09 22.08 16.75
N TYR A 56 -21.52 23.28 16.34
CA TYR A 56 -21.53 24.48 17.17
C TYR A 56 -22.46 24.30 18.38
N ARG A 57 -21.92 24.14 19.60
CA ARG A 57 -22.71 24.26 20.85
C ARG A 57 -22.03 25.15 21.89
N LYS A 58 -22.80 26.17 22.29
CA LYS A 58 -22.50 27.21 23.29
C LYS A 58 -22.01 26.63 24.62
N ARG A 59 -20.95 27.24 25.16
CA ARG A 59 -20.49 27.07 26.54
C ARG A 59 -21.56 27.59 27.51
N VAL A 60 -22.03 26.72 28.40
CA VAL A 60 -22.59 27.09 29.71
C VAL A 60 -21.90 26.20 30.75
N ALA A 61 -21.26 26.83 31.73
CA ALA A 61 -20.54 26.17 32.81
C ALA A 61 -21.50 25.52 33.80
N SER A 62 -21.19 24.31 34.27
CA SER A 62 -21.68 23.80 35.56
C SER A 62 -20.77 22.69 36.10
N LYS A 63 -20.35 22.86 37.37
CA LYS A 63 -19.60 21.92 38.21
C LYS A 63 -20.42 20.65 38.45
N SER A 64 -19.84 19.46 38.24
CA SER A 64 -20.05 18.32 39.14
C SER A 64 -18.96 17.25 38.96
N GLU A 65 -18.34 16.86 40.08
CA GLU A 65 -17.44 15.73 40.21
C GLU A 65 -18.12 14.42 39.83
N ARG A 66 -17.47 13.58 39.01
CA ARG A 66 -17.66 12.12 39.08
C ARG A 66 -16.33 11.38 38.90
N ARG A 67 -16.01 10.65 39.97
CA ARG A 67 -14.85 9.80 40.25
C ARG A 67 -14.97 8.49 39.46
N TRP A 68 -13.95 8.09 38.71
CA TRP A 68 -13.91 6.79 38.02
C TRP A 68 -13.44 5.68 38.99
N PRO A 69 -14.10 4.50 39.04
CA PRO A 69 -13.73 3.41 39.92
C PRO A 69 -12.44 2.70 39.48
N ARG A 70 -11.69 2.18 40.47
CA ARG A 70 -10.46 1.41 40.29
C ARG A 70 -10.75 -0.01 39.77
N LYS A 71 -9.90 -0.41 38.80
CA LYS A 71 -9.21 -1.69 38.59
C LYS A 71 -9.67 -2.90 39.43
N ASP A 72 -10.13 -3.97 38.76
CA ASP A 72 -9.59 -5.34 38.85
C ASP A 72 -10.43 -6.32 38.02
N SER A 73 -9.79 -7.06 37.11
CA SER A 73 -10.06 -8.48 36.76
C SER A 73 -9.27 -8.88 35.51
N PHE A 74 -8.30 -9.78 35.69
CA PHE A 74 -7.38 -10.29 34.69
C PHE A 74 -8.02 -11.41 33.84
N GLY A 75 -7.99 -11.24 32.51
CA GLY A 75 -8.05 -12.34 31.54
C GLY A 75 -6.75 -12.37 30.74
N ARG A 76 -6.06 -13.52 30.69
CA ARG A 76 -4.79 -13.70 29.96
C ARG A 76 -5.03 -13.65 28.45
N GLU A 77 -4.97 -12.46 27.86
CA GLU A 77 -4.83 -12.31 26.41
C GLU A 77 -3.38 -12.03 26.05
N GLY A 78 -2.90 -12.73 25.02
CA GLY A 78 -1.52 -12.71 24.55
C GLY A 78 -1.08 -11.31 24.18
N LYS A 79 -0.41 -10.63 25.12
CA LYS A 79 0.39 -9.44 24.85
C LYS A 79 1.39 -9.78 23.77
N GLN A 80 1.11 -9.38 22.53
CA GLN A 80 2.15 -9.09 21.56
C GLN A 80 2.90 -7.88 22.12
N ARG A 81 3.85 -8.13 23.03
CA ARG A 81 4.79 -7.14 23.52
C ARG A 81 5.63 -6.73 22.31
N SER A 82 5.40 -5.54 21.78
CA SER A 82 6.44 -4.82 21.06
C SER A 82 7.63 -4.69 22.03
N PRO A 83 8.84 -5.19 21.71
CA PRO A 83 9.99 -4.93 22.54
C PRO A 83 10.36 -3.46 22.38
N ASN A 84 10.00 -2.66 23.38
CA ASN A 84 10.60 -1.38 23.77
C ASN A 84 11.11 -0.49 22.61
N ALA A 85 10.25 -0.19 21.63
CA ALA A 85 10.57 0.69 20.50
C ALA A 85 11.14 2.05 20.96
N GLU A 86 10.62 2.57 22.06
CA GLU A 86 11.07 3.80 22.70
C GLU A 86 12.47 3.68 23.30
N ALA A 87 12.82 2.53 23.91
CA ALA A 87 14.17 2.31 24.42
C ALA A 87 15.19 2.09 23.29
N ILE A 88 14.79 1.42 22.19
CA ILE A 88 15.65 1.27 21.01
C ILE A 88 15.90 2.65 20.39
N ALA A 89 14.85 3.45 20.19
CA ALA A 89 14.96 4.82 19.70
C ALA A 89 15.88 5.67 20.59
N LYS A 90 15.69 5.65 21.91
CA LYS A 90 16.57 6.37 22.86
C LYS A 90 18.01 5.89 22.78
N SER A 91 18.26 4.58 22.78
CA SER A 91 19.61 4.03 22.68
C SER A 91 20.32 4.37 21.36
N ASN A 92 19.56 4.49 20.26
CA ASN A 92 20.13 4.85 18.96
C ASN A 92 20.48 6.34 18.91
N ILE A 93 19.64 7.19 19.50
CA ILE A 93 19.94 8.63 19.64
C ILE A 93 21.22 8.82 20.47
N GLU A 94 21.41 8.02 21.53
CA GLU A 94 22.60 8.08 22.40
C GLU A 94 23.88 7.51 21.74
N ARG A 95 23.73 6.57 20.79
CA ARG A 95 24.87 5.91 20.12
C ARG A 95 25.30 6.55 18.80
N CYS A 96 24.45 7.39 18.21
CA CYS A 96 24.75 8.02 16.93
C CYS A 96 25.33 9.42 17.17
N ASN A 97 26.63 9.59 16.92
CA ASN A 97 27.29 10.90 16.92
C ASN A 97 26.89 11.71 15.68
N PHE A 98 25.65 12.21 15.64
CA PHE A 98 25.15 13.02 14.52
C PHE A 98 26.00 14.28 14.26
N PHE A 99 26.75 14.76 15.27
CA PHE A 99 27.68 15.86 15.13
C PHE A 99 28.91 15.55 14.27
N GLU A 100 29.32 14.30 14.15
CA GLU A 100 30.44 13.87 13.29
C GLU A 100 29.97 13.44 11.89
N ASP A 101 28.65 13.42 11.69
CA ASP A 101 28.04 13.02 10.44
C ASP A 101 28.11 14.18 9.43
N ASP A 102 28.98 14.05 8.43
CA ASP A 102 29.23 15.07 7.40
C ASP A 102 27.95 15.52 6.68
N GLN A 103 26.99 14.61 6.47
CA GLN A 103 25.71 14.99 5.88
C GLN A 103 24.90 15.86 6.84
N VAL A 104 24.77 15.46 8.11
CA VAL A 104 24.04 16.25 9.11
C VAL A 104 24.70 17.62 9.32
N GLN A 105 26.03 17.69 9.31
CA GLN A 105 26.74 18.98 9.37
C GLN A 105 26.40 19.88 8.19
N LYS A 106 26.29 19.32 6.98
CA LYS A 106 26.01 20.08 5.75
C LYS A 106 24.55 20.48 5.60
N THR A 107 23.61 19.60 5.95
CA THR A 107 22.18 19.77 5.63
C THR A 107 21.29 19.94 6.86
N GLY A 108 21.82 19.68 8.06
CA GLY A 108 21.03 19.60 9.30
C GLY A 108 20.14 18.36 9.39
N SER A 109 20.25 17.41 8.46
CA SER A 109 19.35 16.25 8.35
C SER A 109 20.08 14.97 7.96
N ILE A 110 19.68 13.84 8.57
CA ILE A 110 20.18 12.51 8.19
C ILE A 110 19.59 12.02 6.86
N PHE A 111 18.54 12.68 6.37
CA PHE A 111 17.86 12.34 5.13
C PHE A 111 18.41 13.15 3.98
N GLU A 112 18.49 12.52 2.82
CA GLU A 112 18.98 13.18 1.63
C GLU A 112 17.96 14.17 1.08
N HIS A 113 18.46 15.28 0.54
CA HIS A 113 17.62 16.23 -0.15
C HIS A 113 17.27 15.72 -1.53
N ARG A 114 15.97 15.58 -1.85
CA ARG A 114 15.57 15.16 -3.21
C ARG A 114 15.83 16.29 -4.21
N LYS A 115 16.78 16.06 -5.13
CA LYS A 115 17.20 17.03 -6.16
C LYS A 115 16.39 16.91 -7.45
N ASP A 116 16.02 15.69 -7.83
CA ASP A 116 15.30 15.41 -9.07
C ASP A 116 14.36 14.21 -8.92
N MET A 117 13.56 13.99 -9.97
CA MET A 117 12.55 12.94 -10.07
C MET A 117 12.91 11.94 -11.18
N GLN A 118 14.17 11.86 -11.60
CA GLN A 118 14.55 11.06 -12.78
C GLN A 118 14.22 9.59 -12.60
N PHE A 119 14.52 9.00 -11.44
CA PHE A 119 14.17 7.60 -11.19
C PHE A 119 12.66 7.35 -11.30
N VAL A 120 11.85 8.19 -10.67
CA VAL A 120 10.38 8.08 -10.74
C VAL A 120 9.90 8.19 -12.18
N LYS A 121 10.41 9.17 -12.95
CA LYS A 121 10.08 9.37 -14.37
C LYS A 121 10.44 8.15 -15.24
N ASN A 122 11.54 7.49 -14.95
CA ASN A 122 12.02 6.34 -15.72
C ASN A 122 11.33 5.03 -15.31
N ALA A 123 10.96 4.90 -14.03
CA ALA A 123 10.42 3.66 -13.47
C ALA A 123 8.88 3.58 -13.56
N LEU A 124 8.17 4.72 -13.57
CA LEU A 124 6.73 4.74 -13.76
C LEU A 124 6.34 4.70 -15.24
N PRO A 125 5.26 4.00 -15.63
CA PRO A 125 4.68 4.13 -16.96
C PRO A 125 4.29 5.58 -17.26
N ALA A 126 4.52 6.04 -18.50
CA ALA A 126 4.29 7.44 -18.91
C ALA A 126 2.85 7.92 -18.64
N CYS A 127 1.84 7.05 -18.82
CA CYS A 127 0.43 7.36 -18.53
C CYS A 127 0.14 7.65 -17.06
N ARG A 128 1.07 7.30 -16.15
CA ARG A 128 0.95 7.48 -14.70
C ARG A 128 1.87 8.59 -14.16
N LEU A 129 2.56 9.33 -15.03
CA LEU A 129 3.36 10.49 -14.62
C LEU A 129 2.46 11.73 -14.44
N ASN A 130 1.59 11.70 -13.43
CA ASN A 130 0.68 12.80 -13.08
C ASN A 130 0.37 12.83 -11.57
N GLY A 131 -0.23 13.94 -11.11
CA GLY A 131 -0.55 14.17 -9.69
C GLY A 131 -1.57 13.20 -9.07
N PHE A 132 -2.23 12.35 -9.87
CA PHE A 132 -3.12 11.31 -9.33
C PHE A 132 -2.35 10.06 -8.87
N HIS A 133 -1.16 9.83 -9.42
CA HIS A 133 -0.36 8.63 -9.19
C HIS A 133 0.92 8.90 -8.40
N ILE A 134 1.30 10.17 -8.29
CA ILE A 134 2.48 10.62 -7.56
C ILE A 134 2.04 11.71 -6.60
N LYS A 135 2.22 11.48 -5.29
CA LYS A 135 2.01 12.47 -4.26
C LYS A 135 3.16 13.47 -4.28
N MET A 136 2.84 14.75 -4.51
CA MET A 136 3.78 15.86 -4.51
C MET A 136 3.58 16.75 -3.26
N GLU A 137 4.53 17.66 -2.99
CA GLU A 137 4.46 18.56 -1.83
C GLU A 137 3.29 19.55 -1.91
N ASP A 138 2.99 20.04 -3.11
CA ASP A 138 1.95 21.06 -3.35
C ASP A 138 0.53 20.50 -3.23
N ASP A 139 0.36 19.17 -3.16
CA ASP A 139 -0.94 18.51 -3.05
C ASP A 139 -1.55 18.59 -1.63
N CYS A 140 -1.06 19.50 -0.76
CA CYS A 140 -1.64 19.63 0.58
C CYS A 140 -1.78 21.07 1.10
N PRO A 141 -3.01 21.59 1.18
CA PRO A 141 -3.30 22.73 2.03
C PRO A 141 -3.28 22.27 3.50
N GLN A 142 -2.23 22.64 4.23
CA GLN A 142 -2.18 22.72 5.71
C GLN A 142 -2.33 21.44 6.56
N GLY A 143 -2.19 20.22 6.02
CA GLY A 143 -2.25 18.98 6.86
C GLY A 143 -1.41 17.76 6.42
N GLY A 144 -0.76 17.82 5.26
CA GLY A 144 -0.01 16.68 4.68
C GLY A 144 1.44 16.60 5.14
N ASP A 145 1.88 17.66 5.82
CA ASP A 145 3.22 17.75 6.38
C ASP A 145 3.35 16.92 7.66
N ASP A 146 2.28 16.80 8.45
CA ASP A 146 2.30 16.02 9.69
C ASP A 146 2.61 14.54 9.45
N VAL A 147 2.10 13.97 8.35
CA VAL A 147 2.39 12.59 7.96
C VAL A 147 3.85 12.45 7.57
N ARG A 148 4.36 13.36 6.73
CA ARG A 148 5.77 13.41 6.30
C ARG A 148 6.69 13.49 7.51
N LEU A 149 6.47 14.48 8.36
CA LEU A 149 7.23 14.73 9.57
C LEU A 149 7.15 13.57 10.55
N SER A 150 6.00 12.90 10.67
CA SER A 150 5.85 11.71 11.52
C SER A 150 6.69 10.54 11.01
N VAL A 151 6.67 10.27 9.69
CA VAL A 151 7.50 9.22 9.08
C VAL A 151 8.99 9.52 9.26
N LEU A 152 9.43 10.75 8.92
CA LEU A 152 10.83 11.17 9.05
C LEU A 152 11.30 11.15 10.50
N ARG A 153 10.48 11.60 11.45
CA ARG A 153 10.81 11.56 12.89
C ARG A 153 11.05 10.14 13.37
N VAL A 154 10.18 9.20 12.99
CA VAL A 154 10.30 7.80 13.39
C VAL A 154 11.51 7.15 12.73
N LEU A 155 11.74 7.34 11.43
CA LEU A 155 12.93 6.83 10.76
C LEU A 155 14.22 7.43 11.34
N GLY A 156 14.21 8.72 11.69
CA GLY A 156 15.32 9.44 12.30
C GLY A 156 15.70 8.90 13.67
N SER A 157 14.68 8.63 14.49
CA SER A 157 14.86 8.04 15.83
C SER A 157 15.49 6.64 15.79
N PHE A 158 15.37 5.93 14.66
CA PHE A 158 16.01 4.63 14.43
C PHE A 158 17.25 4.71 13.53
N ASN A 159 17.73 5.92 13.21
CA ASN A 159 18.81 6.20 12.27
C ASN A 159 18.68 5.41 10.95
N ARG A 160 17.48 5.41 10.38
CA ARG A 160 17.14 4.70 9.14
C ARG A 160 17.11 5.63 7.94
N ARG A 161 18.26 5.76 7.28
CA ARG A 161 18.41 6.52 6.01
C ARG A 161 17.85 5.80 4.79
N SER A 162 17.60 4.49 4.92
CA SER A 162 17.02 3.68 3.86
C SER A 162 16.06 2.64 4.43
N VAL A 163 15.03 2.28 3.67
CA VAL A 163 14.07 1.22 4.01
C VAL A 163 14.05 0.16 2.90
N PRO A 164 14.16 -1.14 3.20
CA PRO A 164 14.11 -2.17 2.16
C PRO A 164 12.68 -2.35 1.64
N CYS A 165 12.54 -2.54 0.33
CA CYS A 165 11.30 -2.99 -0.27
C CYS A 165 10.89 -4.37 0.27
N VAL A 166 9.63 -4.55 0.66
CA VAL A 166 9.16 -5.81 1.25
C VAL A 166 9.17 -7.00 0.29
N LEU A 167 9.12 -6.77 -1.03
CA LEU A 167 9.10 -7.83 -2.04
C LEU A 167 10.49 -8.15 -2.57
N CYS A 168 11.21 -7.15 -3.11
CA CYS A 168 12.53 -7.37 -3.72
C CYS A 168 13.72 -7.10 -2.81
N THR A 169 13.51 -6.62 -1.57
CA THR A 169 14.57 -6.27 -0.59
C THR A 169 15.53 -5.14 -0.99
N GLN A 170 15.36 -4.54 -2.18
CA GLN A 170 16.12 -3.37 -2.60
C GLN A 170 16.02 -2.24 -1.57
N LYS A 171 17.16 -1.67 -1.19
CA LYS A 171 17.22 -0.52 -0.28
C LYS A 171 16.72 0.73 -1.00
N LEU A 172 15.71 1.37 -0.43
CA LEU A 172 15.15 2.62 -0.93
C LEU A 172 15.67 3.76 -0.05
N ILE A 173 16.28 4.77 -0.67
CA ILE A 173 16.75 5.97 0.03
C ILE A 173 15.54 6.76 0.52
N VAL A 174 15.65 7.28 1.74
CA VAL A 174 14.65 8.14 2.35
C VAL A 174 15.05 9.59 2.14
N TYR A 175 14.21 10.33 1.45
CA TYR A 175 14.35 11.76 1.19
C TYR A 175 13.58 12.59 2.20
N ASP A 176 14.02 13.82 2.39
CA ASP A 176 13.33 14.82 3.23
C ASP A 176 12.06 15.39 2.56
N ARG A 177 11.95 15.31 1.24
CA ARG A 177 10.86 15.87 0.43
C ARG A 177 10.07 14.82 -0.32
N TYR A 178 8.79 15.10 -0.61
CA TYR A 178 7.96 14.16 -1.37
C TYR A 178 8.46 13.99 -2.81
N PRO A 179 8.33 12.77 -3.38
CA PRO A 179 8.12 11.50 -2.70
C PRO A 179 9.28 11.12 -1.77
N LEU A 180 8.95 10.70 -0.55
CA LEU A 180 9.96 10.38 0.47
C LEU A 180 10.83 9.16 0.11
N LEU A 181 10.41 8.34 -0.83
CA LEU A 181 11.21 7.29 -1.44
C LEU A 181 10.67 6.97 -2.84
N ASP A 182 11.43 6.20 -3.61
CA ASP A 182 11.01 5.74 -4.94
C ASP A 182 10.03 4.55 -4.85
N GLY A 183 8.84 4.83 -4.33
CA GLY A 183 7.83 3.85 -4.00
C GLY A 183 6.73 4.42 -3.12
N THR A 184 6.13 3.59 -2.28
CA THR A 184 5.14 3.99 -1.29
C THR A 184 5.46 3.40 0.08
N PHE A 185 5.13 4.13 1.14
CA PHE A 185 5.15 3.59 2.49
C PHE A 185 3.81 2.97 2.83
N PHE A 186 3.83 2.00 3.74
CA PHE A 186 2.60 1.47 4.30
C PHE A 186 2.81 0.96 5.73
N LEU A 187 1.73 0.98 6.51
CA LEU A 187 1.70 0.43 7.85
C LEU A 187 1.13 -0.98 7.85
N SER A 188 1.81 -1.87 8.54
CA SER A 188 1.35 -3.24 8.74
C SER A 188 1.33 -3.60 10.22
N PRO A 189 0.30 -4.29 10.73
CA PRO A 189 0.34 -4.84 12.07
C PRO A 189 1.36 -6.00 12.22
N ILE A 190 1.88 -6.52 11.09
CA ILE A 190 2.88 -7.57 11.09
C ILE A 190 4.24 -7.07 10.59
N GLN A 191 5.29 -7.64 11.15
CA GLN A 191 6.65 -7.34 10.73
C GLN A 191 7.01 -8.22 9.53
N HIS A 192 6.98 -7.64 8.31
CA HIS A 192 7.45 -8.30 7.09
C HIS A 192 8.98 -8.36 6.97
N SER A 193 9.68 -7.36 7.53
CA SER A 193 11.14 -7.26 7.48
C SER A 193 11.71 -6.96 8.86
N LYS A 194 12.86 -7.54 9.19
CA LYS A 194 13.59 -7.21 10.43
C LYS A 194 14.03 -5.73 10.48
N ALA A 195 14.14 -5.08 9.32
CA ALA A 195 14.51 -3.67 9.21
C ALA A 195 13.34 -2.70 9.39
N SER A 196 12.10 -3.20 9.50
CA SER A 196 10.92 -2.35 9.67
C SER A 196 10.98 -1.56 10.98
N VAL A 197 10.47 -0.34 10.96
CA VAL A 197 10.47 0.53 12.13
C VAL A 197 9.08 0.51 12.77
N PRO A 198 8.95 0.25 14.08
CA PRO A 198 7.67 0.42 14.77
C PRO A 198 7.26 1.90 14.76
N MET A 199 6.05 2.16 14.32
CA MET A 199 5.46 3.49 14.22
C MET A 199 4.11 3.52 14.93
N LYS A 200 3.86 4.59 15.68
CA LYS A 200 2.54 4.88 16.23
C LYS A 200 1.89 5.94 15.36
N PHE A 201 0.72 5.65 14.81
CA PHE A 201 -0.06 6.60 14.03
C PHE A 201 -1.53 6.44 14.38
N ASP A 202 -2.22 7.55 14.64
CA ASP A 202 -3.61 7.58 15.10
C ASP A 202 -3.91 6.59 16.24
N SER A 203 -3.08 6.62 17.29
CA SER A 203 -3.17 5.74 18.47
C SER A 203 -2.95 4.24 18.22
N LYS A 204 -2.72 3.80 16.98
CA LYS A 204 -2.40 2.41 16.63
C LYS A 204 -0.90 2.22 16.47
N CYS A 205 -0.38 1.10 16.98
CA CYS A 205 1.01 0.70 16.77
C CYS A 205 1.09 -0.28 15.60
N ALA A 206 1.93 0.05 14.62
CA ALA A 206 2.17 -0.77 13.44
C ALA A 206 3.66 -0.73 13.07
N TYR A 207 4.04 -1.49 12.05
CA TYR A 207 5.38 -1.48 11.47
C TYR A 207 5.34 -0.72 10.15
N LEU A 208 6.24 0.24 10.00
CA LEU A 208 6.48 0.98 8.78
C LEU A 208 7.29 0.14 7.81
N HIS A 209 6.74 -0.06 6.62
CA HIS A 209 7.33 -0.81 5.51
C HIS A 209 7.28 0.00 4.23
N ALA A 210 8.05 -0.42 3.22
CA ALA A 210 8.09 0.22 1.92
C ALA A 210 7.89 -0.79 0.78
N LEU A 211 7.29 -0.32 -0.31
CA LEU A 211 7.19 -1.05 -1.57
C LEU A 211 7.73 -0.15 -2.69
N CYS A 212 8.73 -0.63 -3.44
CA CYS A 212 9.34 0.17 -4.50
C CYS A 212 8.44 0.25 -5.74
N ILE A 213 8.63 1.28 -6.57
CA ILE A 213 7.93 1.46 -7.85
C ILE A 213 8.02 0.20 -8.73
N GLY A 214 9.21 -0.39 -8.85
CA GLY A 214 9.40 -1.59 -9.65
C GLY A 214 8.51 -2.76 -9.19
N CYS A 215 8.38 -2.96 -7.87
CA CYS A 215 7.50 -3.98 -7.31
C CYS A 215 6.01 -3.63 -7.42
N MET A 216 5.65 -2.35 -7.43
CA MET A 216 4.26 -1.91 -7.65
C MET A 216 3.78 -2.29 -9.06
N HIS A 217 4.66 -2.19 -10.07
CA HIS A 217 4.32 -2.41 -11.47
C HIS A 217 4.82 -3.74 -12.06
N ALA A 218 5.52 -4.56 -11.28
CA ALA A 218 5.95 -5.87 -11.70
C ALA A 218 4.77 -6.85 -11.87
N LYS A 219 4.94 -7.82 -12.78
CA LYS A 219 3.98 -8.91 -12.97
C LYS A 219 4.23 -10.00 -11.92
N TRP A 220 3.42 -10.01 -10.86
CA TRP A 220 3.52 -10.98 -9.78
C TRP A 220 2.56 -12.15 -9.96
N ALA A 221 3.08 -13.37 -9.99
CA ALA A 221 2.28 -14.58 -9.89
C ALA A 221 2.06 -14.99 -8.42
N CYS A 222 0.88 -15.50 -8.10
CA CYS A 222 0.61 -16.08 -6.80
C CYS A 222 1.42 -17.37 -6.63
N ALA A 223 2.23 -17.46 -5.57
CA ALA A 223 3.07 -18.62 -5.31
C ALA A 223 2.29 -19.95 -5.20
N ARG A 224 1.01 -19.88 -4.84
CA ARG A 224 0.12 -21.03 -4.64
C ARG A 224 -0.63 -21.45 -5.91
N CYS A 225 -1.17 -20.50 -6.67
CA CYS A 225 -2.09 -20.81 -7.78
C CYS A 225 -1.67 -20.25 -9.14
N GLY A 226 -0.52 -19.57 -9.24
CA GLY A 226 0.02 -19.06 -10.50
C GLY A 226 -0.70 -17.85 -11.11
N ARG A 227 -1.91 -17.49 -10.66
CA ARG A 227 -2.63 -16.29 -11.12
C ARG A 227 -1.77 -15.03 -11.00
N SER A 228 -1.78 -14.18 -12.02
CA SER A 228 -0.88 -13.01 -12.15
C SER A 228 -1.57 -11.65 -12.02
N ASP A 229 -2.89 -11.63 -12.02
CA ASP A 229 -3.79 -10.47 -12.00
C ASP A 229 -4.35 -10.19 -10.58
N TRP A 230 -3.67 -10.68 -9.55
CA TRP A 230 -4.21 -10.74 -8.19
C TRP A 230 -3.72 -9.63 -7.27
N PHE A 231 -2.57 -9.02 -7.56
CA PHE A 231 -1.95 -7.99 -6.74
C PHE A 231 -2.21 -6.61 -7.34
N LEU A 232 -2.79 -5.71 -6.55
CA LEU A 232 -3.21 -4.38 -7.00
C LEU A 232 -2.13 -3.31 -6.78
N GLY A 233 -0.84 -3.69 -6.87
CA GLY A 233 0.29 -2.79 -6.65
C GLY A 233 0.28 -1.56 -7.56
N ALA A 234 -0.18 -1.73 -8.80
CA ALA A 234 -0.28 -0.63 -9.77
C ALA A 234 -1.33 0.41 -9.34
N CYS A 235 -2.31 0.10 -8.50
CA CYS A 235 -3.29 1.07 -8.03
C CYS A 235 -2.74 1.97 -6.90
N LEU A 236 -1.55 1.71 -6.38
CA LEU A 236 -0.96 2.47 -5.29
C LEU A 236 -0.34 3.77 -5.82
N VAL A 237 -0.43 4.82 -5.00
CA VAL A 237 0.13 6.15 -5.25
C VAL A 237 1.57 6.19 -4.71
N VAL A 238 2.50 6.63 -5.55
CA VAL A 238 3.90 6.84 -5.19
C VAL A 238 4.01 8.04 -4.26
N GLY A 239 4.87 7.95 -3.23
CA GLY A 239 5.09 9.02 -2.27
C GLY A 239 4.05 9.11 -1.15
N THR A 240 3.06 8.23 -1.14
CA THR A 240 2.01 8.17 -0.10
C THR A 240 2.42 7.28 1.08
N LEU A 241 1.71 7.45 2.22
CA LEU A 241 1.66 6.49 3.32
C LEU A 241 0.29 5.83 3.36
N TYR A 242 0.24 4.51 3.16
CA TYR A 242 -0.98 3.73 3.36
C TYR A 242 -1.12 3.27 4.81
N MET A 243 -2.31 3.45 5.37
CA MET A 243 -2.65 3.10 6.76
C MET A 243 -3.09 1.64 6.93
N TYR A 244 -2.86 0.82 5.90
CA TYR A 244 -3.16 -0.61 5.86
C TYR A 244 -2.03 -1.38 5.18
N ASP A 245 -2.03 -2.69 5.35
CA ASP A 245 -1.05 -3.56 4.74
C ASP A 245 -1.32 -3.71 3.25
N VAL A 246 -0.49 -3.11 2.40
CA VAL A 246 -0.71 -3.17 0.95
C VAL A 246 -0.58 -4.59 0.38
N LEU A 247 0.05 -5.54 1.08
CA LEU A 247 0.08 -6.95 0.65
C LEU A 247 -1.24 -7.69 0.93
N SER A 248 -2.18 -7.09 1.67
CA SER A 248 -3.54 -7.63 1.80
C SER A 248 -4.43 -7.30 0.58
N THR A 249 -3.95 -6.49 -0.38
CA THR A 249 -4.67 -6.10 -1.61
C THR A 249 -4.65 -7.22 -2.66
N SER A 250 -5.16 -8.41 -2.30
CA SER A 250 -4.78 -9.66 -2.97
C SER A 250 -5.89 -10.70 -3.03
N LEU A 251 -6.46 -10.94 -4.22
CA LEU A 251 -7.73 -11.67 -4.38
C LEU A 251 -7.68 -13.05 -5.06
N CYS A 252 -6.52 -13.69 -5.20
CA CYS A 252 -6.45 -14.99 -5.88
C CYS A 252 -7.05 -16.15 -5.05
N CYS A 253 -6.36 -16.60 -4.00
CA CYS A 253 -6.74 -17.78 -3.22
C CYS A 253 -7.23 -17.40 -1.82
N PRO A 254 -8.06 -18.21 -1.15
CA PRO A 254 -8.40 -17.96 0.25
C PRO A 254 -7.14 -17.87 1.14
N PRO A 255 -7.10 -16.98 2.14
CA PRO A 255 -6.03 -16.99 3.13
C PRO A 255 -6.04 -18.33 3.89
N ILE A 256 -4.88 -18.76 4.39
CA ILE A 256 -4.75 -20.00 5.17
C ILE A 256 -4.28 -19.68 6.57
N CYS A 257 -4.80 -20.42 7.54
CA CYS A 257 -4.29 -20.34 8.90
C CYS A 257 -2.83 -20.79 8.93
N ARG A 258 -1.95 -19.99 9.52
CA ARG A 258 -0.52 -20.35 9.64
C ARG A 258 -0.23 -21.44 10.67
N THR A 259 -1.22 -21.80 11.48
CA THR A 259 -1.09 -22.83 12.53
C THR A 259 -1.60 -24.19 12.05
N CYS A 260 -2.82 -24.25 11.51
CA CYS A 260 -3.43 -25.52 11.10
C CYS A 260 -3.56 -25.68 9.58
N LEU A 261 -3.11 -24.70 8.78
CA LEU A 261 -3.18 -24.68 7.32
C LEU A 261 -4.59 -24.68 6.72
N SER A 262 -5.64 -24.75 7.55
CA SER A 262 -7.02 -24.68 7.09
C SER A 262 -7.33 -23.33 6.42
N PRO A 263 -8.14 -23.33 5.35
CA PRO A 263 -8.55 -22.09 4.69
C PRO A 263 -9.39 -21.23 5.63
N ILE A 264 -9.17 -19.93 5.57
CA ILE A 264 -9.99 -18.95 6.28
C ILE A 264 -11.16 -18.57 5.39
N LEU A 265 -12.36 -18.86 5.88
CA LEU A 265 -13.60 -18.52 5.20
C LEU A 265 -13.78 -17.00 5.21
N MET A 266 -13.94 -16.46 4.01
CA MET A 266 -14.30 -15.07 3.77
C MET A 266 -15.82 -14.99 3.60
N THR A 267 -16.48 -14.06 4.30
CA THR A 267 -17.88 -13.77 3.99
C THR A 267 -17.98 -13.02 2.65
N ASP A 268 -19.14 -13.09 2.00
CA ASP A 268 -19.37 -12.38 0.74
C ASP A 268 -19.26 -10.86 0.91
N TRP A 269 -19.67 -10.33 2.07
CA TRP A 269 -19.48 -8.93 2.42
C TRP A 269 -17.99 -8.53 2.50
N GLN A 270 -17.15 -9.38 3.12
CA GLN A 270 -15.71 -9.13 3.15
C GLN A 270 -15.13 -9.13 1.74
N ARG A 271 -15.50 -10.10 0.89
CA ARG A 271 -15.01 -10.18 -0.48
C ARG A 271 -15.42 -8.93 -1.29
N SER A 272 -16.68 -8.53 -1.22
CA SER A 272 -17.19 -7.31 -1.86
C SER A 272 -16.52 -6.04 -1.33
N SER A 273 -16.20 -5.99 -0.03
CA SER A 273 -15.47 -4.85 0.55
C SER A 273 -14.08 -4.71 -0.06
N ILE A 274 -13.35 -5.80 -0.31
CA ILE A 274 -12.03 -5.75 -0.97
C ILE A 274 -12.16 -5.20 -2.38
N GLU A 275 -13.12 -5.71 -3.15
CA GLU A 275 -13.36 -5.29 -4.54
C GLU A 275 -13.67 -3.78 -4.65
N LYS A 276 -14.21 -3.20 -3.58
CA LYS A 276 -14.52 -1.76 -3.45
C LYS A 276 -13.43 -0.95 -2.73
N GLY A 277 -12.26 -1.53 -2.48
CA GLY A 277 -11.12 -0.84 -1.85
C GLY A 277 -11.14 -0.77 -0.32
N GLY A 278 -11.99 -1.55 0.33
CA GLY A 278 -12.11 -1.64 1.80
C GLY A 278 -11.00 -2.47 2.46
N PHE A 279 -9.72 -2.16 2.18
CA PHE A 279 -8.59 -2.98 2.62
C PHE A 279 -8.30 -2.93 4.12
N ASN A 280 -8.72 -1.86 4.82
CA ASN A 280 -8.52 -1.69 6.27
C ASN A 280 -9.07 -2.88 7.08
N LEU A 281 -10.18 -3.48 6.65
CA LEU A 281 -10.80 -4.63 7.31
C LEU A 281 -9.87 -5.86 7.37
N PHE A 282 -8.94 -5.97 6.43
CA PHE A 282 -8.02 -7.11 6.31
C PHE A 282 -6.72 -6.93 7.08
N THR A 283 -6.62 -5.82 7.82
CA THR A 283 -5.55 -5.58 8.79
C THR A 283 -5.93 -5.92 10.22
N GLU A 284 -7.11 -6.50 10.43
CA GLU A 284 -7.58 -6.93 11.75
C GLU A 284 -7.26 -8.41 12.02
N GLN A 285 -7.22 -8.78 13.30
CA GLN A 285 -7.06 -10.16 13.69
C GLN A 285 -8.38 -10.91 13.57
N THR A 286 -8.35 -12.09 12.95
CA THR A 286 -9.51 -12.97 12.85
C THR A 286 -9.22 -14.32 13.49
N ARG A 287 -10.27 -14.99 13.97
CA ARG A 287 -10.16 -16.31 14.59
C ARG A 287 -10.31 -17.39 13.53
N CYS A 288 -9.37 -18.33 13.49
CA CYS A 288 -9.51 -19.51 12.63
C CYS A 288 -10.66 -20.39 13.14
N SER A 289 -11.61 -20.75 12.28
CA SER A 289 -12.74 -21.61 12.62
C SER A 289 -12.32 -23.05 12.93
N ALA A 290 -11.20 -23.52 12.39
CA ALA A 290 -10.72 -24.88 12.59
C ALA A 290 -9.92 -25.07 13.88
N CYS A 291 -8.97 -24.17 14.20
CA CYS A 291 -8.09 -24.32 15.37
C CYS A 291 -8.26 -23.24 16.44
N GLY A 292 -9.14 -22.26 16.24
CA GLY A 292 -9.39 -21.18 17.20
C GLY A 292 -8.27 -20.13 17.31
N ARG A 293 -7.18 -20.25 16.55
CA ARG A 293 -6.05 -19.30 16.59
C ARG A 293 -6.47 -17.93 16.06
N GLN A 294 -6.25 -16.91 16.89
CA GLN A 294 -6.37 -15.50 16.53
C GLN A 294 -5.05 -15.00 15.92
N ASP A 295 -5.11 -14.49 14.69
CA ASP A 295 -3.94 -13.97 13.95
C ASP A 295 -4.41 -13.05 12.80
N PHE A 296 -3.47 -12.33 12.18
CA PHE A 296 -3.68 -11.55 10.97
C PHE A 296 -3.68 -12.47 9.73
N HIS A 297 -4.75 -13.23 9.54
CA HIS A 297 -4.78 -14.27 8.50
C HIS A 297 -4.90 -13.70 7.08
N HIS A 298 -5.53 -12.54 6.92
CA HIS A 298 -5.80 -11.94 5.61
C HIS A 298 -4.59 -11.23 4.99
N ILE A 299 -3.53 -11.00 5.77
CA ILE A 299 -2.30 -10.38 5.29
C ILE A 299 -1.39 -11.45 4.66
N ARG A 300 -1.02 -11.22 3.39
CA ARG A 300 -0.07 -12.05 2.65
C ARG A 300 1.35 -11.81 3.12
N ARG A 301 2.20 -12.82 2.98
CA ARG A 301 3.64 -12.71 3.20
C ARG A 301 4.35 -12.53 1.87
N ALA A 302 5.55 -11.95 1.88
CA ALA A 302 6.36 -11.75 0.67
C ALA A 302 6.57 -13.06 -0.12
N ASN A 303 6.71 -14.20 0.54
CA ASN A 303 6.82 -15.52 -0.12
C ASN A 303 5.58 -15.97 -0.91
N SER A 304 4.46 -15.24 -0.81
CA SER A 304 3.25 -15.48 -1.62
C SER A 304 3.36 -14.86 -3.02
N PHE A 305 4.39 -14.04 -3.25
CA PHE A 305 4.65 -13.33 -4.50
C PHE A 305 5.81 -14.01 -5.23
N LYS A 306 5.58 -14.46 -6.46
CA LYS A 306 6.62 -14.94 -7.38
C LYS A 306 6.71 -13.96 -8.53
N LEU A 307 7.91 -13.45 -8.80
CA LEU A 307 8.12 -12.62 -9.98
C LEU A 307 7.91 -13.51 -11.22
N ARG A 308 7.08 -13.06 -12.16
CA ARG A 308 6.97 -13.72 -13.45
C ARG A 308 8.07 -13.15 -14.34
N ASP A 309 9.01 -13.98 -14.74
CA ASP A 309 9.96 -13.61 -15.77
C ASP A 309 9.17 -13.25 -17.03
N SER A 310 9.55 -12.16 -17.68
CA SER A 310 9.07 -11.89 -19.03
C SER A 310 9.47 -13.08 -19.88
N GLU A 311 8.50 -13.89 -20.30
CA GLU A 311 8.69 -14.85 -21.39
C GLU A 311 9.37 -14.06 -22.52
N THR A 312 10.61 -14.42 -22.80
CA THR A 312 11.30 -13.98 -24.01
C THR A 312 10.43 -14.47 -25.17
N PRO A 313 10.07 -13.58 -26.12
CA PRO A 313 9.16 -13.91 -27.21
C PRO A 313 9.64 -15.10 -28.04
#